data_AF-A0A087UWP6-F1
#
_entry.id   AF-A0A087UWP6-F1
#
_cell.length_a   1.000
_cell.length_b   1.000
_cell.length_c   1.000
_cell.angle_alpha   90.00
_cell.angle_beta   90.00
_cell.angle_gamma   90.00
#
_symmetry.space_group_name_H-M   'P 1'
#
loop_
_entity.id
_entity.type
_entity.pdbx_description
1 polymer ?
#
loop_
_entity_poly.entity_id
_entity_poly.type
_entity_poly.pdbx_seq_one_letter_code
_entity_poly.pdbx_strand_id
1 'polypeptide(L)'
;MFVSDGAFAGQVFKCLNLTDNSLTKLSEQAFKEVLKRMAERRTGVIYVNRNRFHCTCDRVEWIIRLPTLYKLPLLDFECSDKGNKPIQDLSLEDVQCHTK
;
A
#
# COMPACT_ATOMS: atom_id res chain seq x y z
N MET A 1 9.06 -11.12 -6.84
CA MET A 1 8.41 -10.21 -7.80
C MET A 1 8.47 -8.80 -7.22
N PHE A 2 8.72 -7.79 -8.04
CA PHE A 2 8.68 -6.39 -7.63
C PHE A 2 7.99 -5.56 -8.71
N VAL A 3 7.32 -4.49 -8.31
CA VAL A 3 6.83 -3.45 -9.22
C VAL A 3 7.94 -2.42 -9.33
N SER A 4 8.37 -2.11 -10.55
CA SER A 4 9.44 -1.13 -10.78
C SER A 4 9.02 0.27 -10.34
N ASP A 5 10.00 1.06 -9.92
CA ASP A 5 9.77 2.47 -9.62
C ASP A 5 9.28 3.18 -10.88
N GLY A 6 8.29 4.07 -10.71
CA GLY A 6 7.67 4.76 -11.84
C GLY A 6 6.77 3.90 -12.75
N ALA A 7 6.52 2.62 -12.44
CA ALA A 7 5.63 1.75 -13.24
C ALA A 7 4.25 2.37 -13.53
N PHE A 8 3.77 3.24 -12.65
CA PHE A 8 2.48 3.90 -12.74
C PHE A 8 2.58 5.41 -12.96
N ALA A 9 3.74 5.91 -13.41
CA ALA A 9 3.92 7.32 -13.70
C ALA A 9 2.87 7.81 -14.70
N GLY A 10 2.19 8.92 -14.38
CA GLY A 10 1.15 9.47 -15.24
C GLY A 10 -0.23 8.81 -15.09
N GLN A 11 -0.34 7.65 -14.45
CA GLN A 11 -1.55 6.84 -14.50
C GLN A 11 -2.59 7.22 -13.45
N VAL A 12 -3.86 7.00 -13.80
CA VAL A 12 -5.02 7.00 -12.89
C VAL A 12 -5.90 5.83 -13.29
N PHE A 13 -5.85 4.74 -12.52
CA PHE A 13 -6.58 3.53 -12.85
C PHE A 13 -8.03 3.61 -12.37
N LYS A 14 -8.96 3.01 -13.13
CA LYS A 14 -10.27 2.63 -12.60
C LYS A 14 -10.19 1.36 -11.76
N CYS A 15 -9.32 0.44 -12.16
CA CYS A 15 -9.03 -0.79 -11.44
C CYS A 15 -7.60 -1.22 -11.76
N LEU A 16 -6.80 -1.47 -10.73
CA LEU A 16 -5.50 -2.11 -10.83
C LEU A 16 -5.55 -3.37 -9.94
N ASN A 17 -5.53 -4.53 -10.56
CA ASN A 17 -5.59 -5.80 -9.84
C ASN A 17 -4.18 -6.41 -9.72
N LEU A 18 -3.66 -6.46 -8.50
CA LEU A 18 -2.40 -7.10 -8.13
C LEU A 18 -2.62 -8.32 -7.22
N THR A 19 -3.86 -8.83 -7.17
CA THR A 19 -4.25 -9.98 -6.37
C THR A 19 -3.45 -11.23 -6.75
N ASP A 20 -3.18 -12.09 -5.78
CA ASP A 20 -2.58 -13.42 -5.99
C ASP A 20 -1.19 -13.35 -6.64
N ASN A 21 -0.35 -12.51 -6.05
CA ASN A 21 1.04 -12.35 -6.44
C ASN A 21 1.98 -12.68 -5.26
N SER A 22 3.28 -12.56 -5.50
CA SER A 22 4.31 -12.74 -4.46
C SER A 22 4.92 -11.40 -4.02
N LEU A 23 4.11 -10.33 -3.95
CA LEU A 23 4.57 -9.04 -3.44
C LEU A 23 4.77 -9.14 -1.93
N THR A 24 5.85 -8.55 -1.44
CA THR A 24 6.17 -8.49 0.00
C THR A 24 6.15 -7.08 0.57
N LYS A 25 6.04 -6.07 -0.31
CA LYS A 25 5.92 -4.65 0.01
C LYS A 25 5.32 -3.89 -1.17
N LEU A 26 4.82 -2.68 -0.93
CA LEU A 26 4.55 -1.69 -1.96
C LEU A 26 5.64 -0.62 -1.91
N SER A 27 6.30 -0.33 -3.04
CA SER A 27 7.32 0.72 -3.11
C SER A 27 6.64 2.09 -3.05
N GLU A 28 7.11 2.98 -2.16
CA GLU A 28 6.64 4.36 -2.10
C GLU A 28 6.78 5.04 -3.47
N GLN A 29 7.91 4.83 -4.15
CA GLN A 29 8.21 5.46 -5.44
C GLN A 29 7.29 4.98 -6.57
N ALA A 30 6.80 3.74 -6.50
CA ALA A 30 5.87 3.21 -7.49
C ALA A 30 4.42 3.63 -7.22
N PHE A 31 4.01 3.70 -5.94
CA PHE A 31 2.58 3.76 -5.57
C PHE A 31 2.11 5.10 -5.01
N LYS A 32 2.97 5.94 -4.41
CA LYS A 32 2.54 7.16 -3.70
C LYS A 32 1.76 8.12 -4.59
N GLU A 33 2.30 8.42 -5.77
CA GLU A 33 1.69 9.39 -6.69
C GLU A 33 0.38 8.88 -7.30
N VAL A 34 0.30 7.59 -7.65
CA VAL A 34 -0.94 7.03 -8.21
C VAL A 34 -2.04 6.98 -7.14
N LEU A 35 -1.73 6.60 -5.89
CA LEU A 35 -2.67 6.62 -4.78
C LEU A 35 -3.23 8.03 -4.53
N LYS A 36 -2.34 9.03 -4.48
CA LYS A 36 -2.72 10.44 -4.33
C LYS A 36 -3.68 10.90 -5.43
N ARG A 37 -3.35 10.66 -6.70
CA ARG A 37 -4.19 11.07 -7.84
C ARG A 37 -5.54 10.37 -7.86
N MET A 38 -5.58 9.07 -7.55
CA MET A 38 -6.82 8.29 -7.46
C MET A 38 -7.72 8.83 -6.35
N ALA A 39 -7.15 9.14 -5.18
CA ALA A 39 -7.87 9.71 -4.05
C ALA A 39 -8.39 11.13 -4.32
N GLU A 40 -7.58 12.01 -4.90
CA GLU A 40 -7.98 13.39 -5.28
C GLU A 40 -9.12 13.40 -6.31
N ARG A 41 -9.10 12.46 -7.25
CA ARG A 41 -10.15 12.28 -8.26
C ARG A 41 -11.33 11.44 -7.76
N ARG A 42 -11.26 10.96 -6.51
CA ARG A 42 -12.26 10.07 -5.88
C ARG A 42 -12.64 8.90 -6.79
N THR A 43 -11.63 8.27 -7.39
CA THR A 43 -11.83 7.23 -8.40
C THR A 43 -10.86 6.07 -8.24
N GLY A 44 -11.35 4.91 -8.65
CA GLY A 44 -10.59 3.70 -8.85
C GLY A 44 -10.20 2.94 -7.60
N VAL A 45 -9.71 1.73 -7.83
CA VAL A 45 -9.33 0.77 -6.79
C VAL A 45 -8.06 0.03 -7.18
N ILE A 46 -7.27 -0.33 -6.17
CA ILE A 46 -6.08 -1.17 -6.27
C ILE A 46 -6.29 -2.37 -5.34
N TYR A 47 -6.52 -3.54 -5.92
CA TYR A 47 -6.64 -4.79 -5.18
C TYR A 47 -5.25 -5.40 -4.97
N VAL A 48 -4.89 -5.68 -3.72
CA VAL A 48 -3.57 -6.26 -3.39
C VAL A 48 -3.65 -7.52 -2.52
N ASN A 49 -4.84 -8.08 -2.31
CA ASN A 49 -5.02 -9.30 -1.53
C ASN A 49 -4.24 -10.51 -2.05
N ARG A 50 -4.08 -11.53 -1.20
CA ARG A 50 -3.34 -12.77 -1.52
C ARG A 50 -1.90 -12.49 -1.96
N ASN A 51 -1.27 -11.53 -1.31
CA ASN A 51 0.17 -11.28 -1.37
C ASN A 51 0.82 -11.61 -0.01
N ARG A 52 2.15 -11.64 0.06
CA ARG A 52 2.91 -12.00 1.26
C ARG A 52 3.54 -10.77 1.90
N PHE A 53 2.71 -9.76 2.17
CA PHE A 53 3.21 -8.50 2.70
C PHE A 53 3.78 -8.65 4.10
N HIS A 54 5.00 -8.14 4.26
CA HIS A 54 5.70 -8.12 5.54
C HIS A 54 5.69 -6.68 6.05
N CYS A 55 5.03 -6.44 7.17
CA CYS A 55 4.73 -5.11 7.68
C CYS A 55 5.66 -4.73 8.81
N THR A 56 6.93 -4.56 8.44
CA THR A 56 7.96 -3.93 9.26
C THR A 56 7.99 -2.43 9.02
N CYS A 57 8.58 -1.68 9.95
CA CYS A 57 8.67 -0.23 9.85
C CYS A 57 9.18 0.26 8.47
N ASP A 58 10.31 -0.27 7.99
CA ASP A 58 10.93 0.10 6.71
C ASP A 58 10.08 -0.17 5.46
N ARG A 59 9.04 -1.01 5.57
CA ARG A 59 8.21 -1.44 4.44
C ARG A 59 6.88 -0.73 4.35
N VAL A 60 6.30 -0.36 5.49
CA VAL A 60 4.93 0.17 5.54
C VAL A 60 4.79 1.50 6.26
N GLU A 61 5.85 2.05 6.88
CA GLU A 61 5.81 3.36 7.54
C GLU A 61 5.24 4.44 6.61
N TRP A 62 5.72 4.49 5.36
CA TRP A 62 5.26 5.50 4.40
C TRP A 62 3.76 5.40 4.14
N ILE A 63 3.18 4.19 4.14
CA ILE A 63 1.76 3.93 3.91
C ILE A 63 0.96 4.31 5.15
N ILE A 64 1.41 3.90 6.33
CA ILE A 64 0.76 4.23 7.61
C ILE A 64 0.64 5.75 7.76
N ARG A 65 1.71 6.47 7.43
CA ARG A 65 1.79 7.95 7.48
C ARG A 65 0.98 8.66 6.40
N LEU A 66 0.48 7.98 5.37
CA LEU A 66 -0.40 8.63 4.40
C LEU A 66 -1.70 9.09 5.08
N PRO A 67 -2.25 10.26 4.67
CA PRO A 67 -3.61 10.64 5.02
C PRO A 67 -4.59 9.51 4.69
N THR A 68 -5.59 9.30 5.55
CA THR A 68 -6.61 8.23 5.37
C THR A 68 -7.25 8.28 3.98
N LEU A 69 -7.51 9.49 3.45
CA LEU A 69 -8.05 9.68 2.10
C LEU A 69 -7.19 9.01 1.01
N TYR A 70 -5.86 9.08 1.13
CA TYR A 70 -4.94 8.53 0.13
C TYR A 70 -4.79 7.01 0.22
N LYS A 71 -5.21 6.42 1.34
CA LYS A 71 -5.27 4.96 1.54
C LYS A 71 -6.55 4.35 0.98
N LEU A 72 -7.60 5.13 0.75
CA LEU A 72 -8.91 4.62 0.29
C LEU A 72 -8.86 3.80 -1.00
N PRO A 73 -8.05 4.13 -2.02
CA PRO A 73 -8.00 3.32 -3.23
C PRO A 73 -7.37 1.95 -3.00
N LEU A 74 -6.65 1.73 -1.90
CA LEU A 74 -5.93 0.49 -1.62
C LEU A 74 -6.80 -0.48 -0.81
N LEU A 75 -7.21 -1.58 -1.44
CA LEU A 75 -8.14 -2.55 -0.87
C LEU A 75 -7.46 -3.88 -0.53
N ASP A 76 -7.95 -4.48 0.55
CA ASP A 76 -7.57 -5.81 1.03
C ASP A 76 -6.05 -6.00 1.23
N PHE A 77 -5.41 -4.95 1.73
CA PHE A 77 -4.00 -4.97 2.08
C PHE A 77 -3.81 -5.48 3.52
N GLU A 78 -3.50 -6.76 3.62
CA GLU A 78 -3.29 -7.48 4.87
C GLU A 78 -1.82 -7.83 5.09
N CYS A 79 -1.39 -7.76 6.35
CA CYS A 79 -0.03 -8.05 6.75
C CYS A 79 0.13 -9.50 7.21
N SER A 80 0.87 -10.30 6.43
CA SER A 80 1.04 -11.74 6.67
C SER A 80 1.78 -12.07 7.97
N ASP A 81 2.59 -11.15 8.48
CA ASP A 81 3.36 -11.26 9.72
C ASP A 81 2.69 -10.60 10.93
N LYS A 82 1.50 -10.00 10.75
CA LYS A 82 0.74 -9.31 11.80
C LYS A 82 -0.65 -9.91 11.99
N GLY A 83 -0.78 -11.23 11.82
CA GLY A 83 -2.05 -11.94 11.96
C GLY A 83 -3.12 -11.48 10.96
N ASN A 84 -2.71 -11.09 9.75
CA ASN A 84 -3.57 -10.54 8.69
C ASN A 84 -4.28 -9.23 9.08
N LYS A 85 -3.70 -8.45 9.99
CA LYS A 85 -4.21 -7.12 10.32
C LYS A 85 -4.24 -6.23 9.05
N PRO A 86 -5.36 -5.53 8.76
CA PRO A 86 -5.43 -4.60 7.63
C PRO A 86 -4.50 -3.40 7.81
N ILE A 87 -3.97 -2.87 6.71
CA ILE A 87 -3.10 -1.68 6.73
C ILE A 87 -3.79 -0.44 7.31
N GLN A 88 -5.12 -0.36 7.21
CA GLN A 88 -5.90 0.77 7.72
C GLN A 88 -5.89 0.80 9.25
N ASP A 89 -5.74 -0.35 9.90
CA ASP A 89 -5.75 -0.53 11.34
C ASP A 89 -4.33 -0.58 11.94
N LEU A 90 -3.29 -0.56 11.09
CA LEU A 90 -1.90 -0.56 11.53
C LEU A 90 -1.46 0.83 11.98
N SER A 91 -0.88 0.86 13.17
CA SER A 91 -0.18 2.00 13.75
C SER A 91 1.34 1.86 13.60
N LEU A 92 2.07 2.95 13.85
CA LEU A 92 3.54 2.93 13.89
C LEU A 92 4.06 2.01 15.00
N GLU A 93 3.32 1.87 16.11
CA GLU A 93 3.68 1.00 17.22
C GLU A 93 3.57 -0.49 16.85
N ASP A 94 2.51 -0.88 16.12
CA ASP A 94 2.32 -2.26 15.65
C ASP A 94 3.50 -2.77 14.81
N VAL A 95 4.17 -1.86 14.11
CA VAL A 95 5.30 -2.15 13.22
C VAL A 95 6.65 -1.78 13.82
N GLN A 96 6.68 -1.43 15.11
CA GLN A 96 7.87 -1.08 15.89
C GLN A 96 8.70 0.04 15.23
N CYS A 97 8.02 1.04 14.65
CA CYS A 97 8.68 2.25 14.18
C CYS A 97 9.05 3.14 15.36
N HIS A 98 10.30 3.08 15.78
CA HIS A 98 10.84 4.08 16.69
C HIS A 98 11.25 5.32 15.89
N THR A 99 10.72 6.49 16.25
CA THR A 99 11.19 7.78 15.74
C THR A 99 12.69 7.88 15.97
N LYS A 100 13.46 8.02 14.88
CA LYS A 100 14.86 8.41 14.93
C LYS A 100 15.00 9.87 15.35
#